data_AF-A0A925G8Q5-F1
#
_entry.id   AF-A0A925G8Q5-F1
#
_cell.length_a   1.000
_cell.length_b   1.000
_cell.length_c   1.000
_cell.angle_alpha   90.00
_cell.angle_beta   90.00
_cell.angle_gamma   90.00
#
_symmetry.space_group_name_H-M   'P 1'
#
loop_
_entity.id
_entity.type
_entity.pdbx_description
1 polymer ?
#
loop_
_entity_poly.entity_id
_entity_poly.type
_entity_poly.pdbx_seq_one_letter_code
_entity_poly.pdbx_strand_id
1 'polypeptide(L)'
;KDGLYNNDLYYKYDHHWTVQSSLRATAYITERLNKLYKLNLDPNKKYSNYDNYNKVLYEDFYKGSIGTNNVETTGYEDFYKLYPKFSTNLTINSYDITKKLVGTATGKFEDSLIDNNKIIKGGPCFSSYLRGFAKQTEVVNHMADNNYKSLVVSTSIGRPFSAFLSPYFQTTAFIDLQPGKFDRSVYTYIDELKPKVLIFLYTAHTFGKVSVWEFDRK
;
A
#
# COMPACT_ATOMS: atom_id res chain seq x y z
N LYS A 1 16.58 7.46 20.48
CA LYS A 1 15.36 6.93 21.14
C LYS A 1 14.28 7.93 20.80
N ASP A 2 13.61 7.71 19.68
CA ASP A 2 12.66 8.69 19.14
C ASP A 2 11.36 8.47 19.89
N GLY A 3 10.92 9.47 20.67
CA GLY A 3 9.80 9.42 21.61
C GLY A 3 8.43 9.27 20.93
N LEU A 4 8.25 8.22 20.12
CA LEU A 4 7.15 8.03 19.17
C LEU A 4 6.40 6.71 19.38
N TYR A 5 6.31 6.23 20.63
CA TYR A 5 5.19 5.33 20.98
C TYR A 5 3.93 6.18 21.18
N ASN A 6 3.47 6.83 20.11
CA ASN A 6 2.15 7.46 20.09
C ASN A 6 1.10 6.40 19.75
N ASN A 7 0.03 6.35 20.53
CA ASN A 7 -1.11 5.44 20.37
C ASN A 7 -1.86 5.57 19.01
N ASP A 8 -1.40 6.44 18.10
CA ASP A 8 -2.06 6.74 16.81
C ASP A 8 -1.36 6.06 15.61
N LEU A 9 -0.31 5.28 15.85
CA LEU A 9 0.39 4.59 14.75
C LEU A 9 -0.42 3.43 14.18
N TYR A 10 -1.21 2.78 15.02
CA TYR A 10 -2.03 1.64 14.70
C TYR A 10 -3.48 1.91 15.06
N TYR A 11 -4.37 1.26 14.32
CA TYR A 11 -5.76 1.17 14.73
C TYR A 11 -5.86 0.38 16.04
N LYS A 12 -6.84 0.72 16.85
CA LYS A 12 -7.06 0.08 18.16
C LYS A 12 -7.70 -1.29 18.03
N TYR A 13 -8.62 -1.45 17.09
CA TYR A 13 -9.40 -2.67 16.87
C TYR A 13 -9.03 -3.39 15.56
N ASP A 14 -7.94 -2.97 14.92
CA ASP A 14 -7.40 -3.57 13.72
C ASP A 14 -5.90 -3.86 13.86
N HIS A 15 -5.40 -4.90 13.19
CA HIS A 15 -3.99 -5.25 13.17
C HIS A 15 -3.15 -4.39 12.21
N HIS A 16 -3.79 -3.59 11.36
CA HIS A 16 -3.12 -2.66 10.46
C HIS A 16 -2.67 -1.39 11.20
N TRP A 17 -1.57 -0.80 10.73
CA TRP A 17 -1.27 0.60 11.02
C TRP A 17 -2.32 1.54 10.43
N THR A 18 -2.36 2.80 10.89
CA THR A 18 -3.25 3.82 10.30
C THR A 18 -2.82 4.19 8.86
N VAL A 19 -3.74 4.74 8.08
CA VAL A 19 -3.41 5.24 6.72
C VAL A 19 -2.38 6.37 6.80
N GLN A 20 -2.46 7.22 7.82
CA GLN A 20 -1.48 8.26 8.13
C GLN A 20 -0.09 7.67 8.38
N SER A 21 -0.01 6.61 9.19
CA SER A 21 1.25 5.90 9.43
C SER A 21 1.83 5.28 8.17
N SER A 22 0.97 4.76 7.28
CA SER A 22 1.41 4.25 5.98
C SER A 22 2.10 5.33 5.14
N LEU A 23 1.51 6.54 5.05
CA LEU A 23 2.11 7.67 4.35
C LEU A 23 3.44 8.12 4.99
N ARG A 24 3.49 8.20 6.33
CA ARG A 24 4.73 8.50 7.05
C ARG A 24 5.82 7.46 6.78
N ALA A 25 5.47 6.19 6.75
CA ALA A 25 6.39 5.10 6.43
C ALA A 25 6.90 5.18 4.99
N THR A 26 6.04 5.55 4.02
CA THR A 26 6.45 5.83 2.64
C THR A 26 7.49 6.95 2.58
N ALA A 27 7.24 8.08 3.25
CA ALA A 27 8.18 9.19 3.33
C ALA A 27 9.53 8.77 3.96
N TYR A 28 9.48 8.04 5.08
CA TYR A 28 10.68 7.54 5.74
C TYR A 28 11.49 6.59 4.86
N ILE A 29 10.84 5.61 4.23
CA ILE A 29 11.51 4.62 3.38
C ILE A 29 12.12 5.29 2.15
N THR A 30 11.41 6.21 1.49
CA THR A 30 11.93 6.93 0.32
C THR A 30 13.11 7.83 0.66
N GLU A 31 13.10 8.49 1.83
CA GLU A 31 14.26 9.22 2.33
C GLU A 31 15.47 8.29 2.55
N ARG A 32 15.26 7.11 3.13
CA ARG A 32 16.33 6.10 3.31
C ARG A 32 16.88 5.62 1.98
N LEU A 33 16.02 5.37 1.00
CA LEU A 33 16.43 5.00 -0.36
C LEU A 33 17.30 6.08 -1.00
N ASN A 34 16.93 7.36 -0.85
CA ASN A 34 17.74 8.48 -1.33
C ASN A 34 19.11 8.54 -0.66
N LYS A 35 19.17 8.38 0.66
CA LYS A 35 20.43 8.44 1.40
C LYS A 35 21.39 7.33 0.98
N LEU A 36 20.88 6.09 0.89
CA LEU A 36 21.66 4.88 0.64
C LEU A 36 22.02 4.69 -0.84
N TYR A 37 21.08 4.97 -1.75
CA TYR A 37 21.20 4.60 -3.16
C TYR A 37 21.17 5.80 -4.12
N LYS A 38 21.10 7.03 -3.60
CA LYS A 38 21.14 8.28 -4.39
C LYS A 38 20.07 8.34 -5.49
N LEU A 39 18.88 7.78 -5.23
CA LEU A 39 17.79 7.71 -6.20
C LEU A 39 17.11 9.07 -6.48
N ASN A 40 17.34 10.07 -5.63
CA ASN A 40 16.75 11.41 -5.73
C ASN A 40 15.22 11.42 -5.92
N LEU A 41 14.53 10.52 -5.23
CA LEU A 41 13.07 10.42 -5.19
C LEU A 41 12.50 11.61 -4.41
N ASP A 42 11.52 12.31 -4.96
CA ASP A 42 10.83 13.42 -4.28
C ASP A 42 11.75 14.57 -3.77
N PRO A 43 12.61 15.15 -4.63
CA PRO A 43 13.59 16.16 -4.20
C PRO A 43 12.95 17.41 -3.58
N ASN A 44 11.71 17.72 -3.97
CA ASN A 44 10.97 18.89 -3.51
C ASN A 44 9.99 18.58 -2.37
N LYS A 45 10.03 17.38 -1.79
CA LYS A 45 9.10 16.92 -0.73
C LYS A 45 7.62 17.05 -1.12
N LYS A 46 7.30 16.92 -2.41
CA LYS A 46 5.93 16.97 -2.94
C LYS A 46 5.12 15.78 -2.41
N TYR A 47 5.69 14.59 -2.45
CA TYR A 47 5.02 13.33 -2.11
C TYR A 47 5.14 12.95 -0.63
N SER A 48 6.22 13.37 0.03
CA SER A 48 6.51 13.01 1.43
C SER A 48 5.88 13.97 2.45
N ASN A 49 5.54 15.20 2.04
CA ASN A 49 4.94 16.18 2.93
C ASN A 49 3.45 15.86 3.21
N TYR A 50 3.13 15.59 4.47
CA TYR A 50 1.79 15.28 4.95
C TYR A 50 0.74 16.37 4.67
N ASP A 51 1.16 17.64 4.57
CA ASP A 51 0.25 18.76 4.29
C ASP A 51 -0.16 18.88 2.82
N ASN A 52 0.54 18.16 1.93
CA ASN A 52 0.18 18.02 0.52
C ASN A 52 -0.93 16.98 0.29
N TYR A 53 -1.61 16.53 1.34
CA TYR A 53 -2.70 15.55 1.27
C TYR A 53 -3.99 16.12 1.86
N ASN A 54 -5.10 15.80 1.19
CA ASN A 54 -6.44 15.94 1.75
C ASN A 54 -6.65 14.88 2.83
N LYS A 55 -7.38 15.27 3.89
CA LYS A 55 -7.64 14.44 5.07
C LYS A 55 -9.14 14.47 5.31
N VAL A 56 -9.83 13.38 4.97
CA VAL A 56 -11.26 13.24 5.24
C VAL A 56 -11.42 12.30 6.42
N LEU A 57 -11.91 12.84 7.53
CA LEU A 57 -12.18 12.10 8.76
C LEU A 57 -13.57 11.46 8.68
N TYR A 58 -13.63 10.18 8.97
CA TYR A 58 -14.85 9.43 9.25
C TYR A 58 -14.81 9.01 10.72
N GLU A 59 -15.54 9.75 11.56
CA GLU A 59 -15.59 9.51 13.01
C GLU A 59 -16.41 8.27 13.34
N ASP A 60 -15.96 7.45 14.31
CA ASP A 60 -16.68 6.24 14.78
C ASP A 60 -17.18 5.38 13.60
N PHE A 61 -16.30 5.11 12.63
CA PHE A 61 -16.69 4.60 11.32
C PHE A 61 -16.10 3.24 10.98
N TYR A 62 -14.87 2.99 11.36
CA TYR A 62 -14.16 1.77 11.00
C TYR A 62 -14.28 0.71 12.08
N LYS A 63 -14.70 -0.50 11.69
CA LYS A 63 -14.69 -1.68 12.56
C LYS A 63 -13.55 -2.56 12.09
N GLY A 64 -12.44 -2.54 12.82
CA GLY A 64 -11.24 -3.29 12.46
C GLY A 64 -11.46 -4.80 12.38
N SER A 65 -10.56 -5.49 11.71
CA SER A 65 -10.66 -6.95 11.46
C SER A 65 -10.65 -7.82 12.72
N ILE A 66 -10.15 -7.30 13.85
CA ILE A 66 -10.23 -8.01 15.14
C ILE A 66 -11.68 -7.97 15.63
N GLY A 67 -12.40 -6.89 15.36
CA GLY A 67 -13.79 -6.71 15.73
C GLY A 67 -14.82 -7.43 14.86
N THR A 68 -14.44 -7.86 13.66
CA THR A 68 -15.31 -8.71 12.83
C THR A 68 -15.34 -10.17 13.30
N ASN A 69 -14.31 -10.64 14.02
CA ASN A 69 -14.21 -12.02 14.47
C ASN A 69 -14.60 -12.23 15.94
N ASN A 70 -14.59 -11.19 16.77
CA ASN A 70 -15.05 -11.22 18.16
C ASN A 70 -16.04 -10.06 18.39
N VAL A 71 -17.33 -10.34 18.15
CA VAL A 71 -18.40 -9.34 18.06
C VAL A 71 -18.68 -8.61 19.39
N GLU A 72 -18.30 -9.20 20.53
CA GLU A 72 -18.72 -8.71 21.85
C GLU A 72 -17.78 -7.67 22.50
N THR A 73 -16.59 -7.38 21.95
CA THR A 73 -15.57 -6.57 22.65
C THR A 73 -14.94 -5.41 21.84
N THR A 74 -15.48 -5.05 20.68
CA THR A 74 -14.85 -4.06 19.79
C THR A 74 -15.79 -2.94 19.36
N GLY A 75 -15.32 -1.69 19.52
CA GLY A 75 -16.02 -0.48 19.08
C GLY A 75 -15.68 -0.11 17.64
N TYR A 76 -16.24 1.00 17.16
CA TYR A 76 -15.71 1.64 15.96
C TYR A 76 -14.57 2.58 16.35
N GLU A 77 -13.75 2.91 15.37
CA GLU A 77 -12.69 3.90 15.47
C GLU A 77 -12.69 4.82 14.25
N ASP A 78 -11.95 5.92 14.39
CA ASP A 78 -11.84 6.91 13.34
C ASP A 78 -11.05 6.38 12.15
N PHE A 79 -11.51 6.71 10.95
CA PHE A 79 -10.82 6.39 9.72
C PHE A 79 -10.53 7.65 8.92
N TYR A 80 -9.29 7.77 8.46
CA TYR A 80 -8.92 8.85 7.55
C TYR A 80 -8.77 8.31 6.13
N LYS A 81 -9.53 8.90 5.21
CA LYS A 81 -9.21 8.81 3.78
C LYS A 81 -8.21 9.92 3.45
N LEU A 82 -7.01 9.51 3.06
CA LEU A 82 -5.95 10.40 2.57
C LEU A 82 -5.75 10.25 1.07
N TYR A 83 -5.63 11.38 0.37
CA TYR A 83 -5.28 11.44 -1.04
C TYR A 83 -4.57 12.76 -1.37
N PRO A 84 -3.68 12.79 -2.39
CA PRO A 84 -2.94 13.99 -2.79
C PRO A 84 -3.81 15.22 -3.06
N LYS A 85 -3.28 16.40 -2.71
CA LYS A 85 -3.75 17.71 -3.23
C LYS A 85 -3.12 18.03 -4.59
N PHE A 86 -1.95 17.44 -4.87
CA PHE A 86 -1.25 17.64 -6.13
C PHE A 86 -1.83 16.78 -7.25
N SER A 87 -1.62 17.21 -8.50
CA SER A 87 -2.08 16.47 -9.67
C SER A 87 -1.38 15.11 -9.79
N THR A 88 -2.18 14.10 -10.12
CA THR A 88 -1.77 12.72 -10.40
C THR A 88 -2.52 12.20 -11.61
N ASN A 89 -1.86 11.36 -12.41
CA ASN A 89 -2.50 10.56 -13.44
C ASN A 89 -1.95 9.14 -13.35
N LEU A 90 -2.73 8.23 -12.77
CA LEU A 90 -2.31 6.88 -12.42
C LEU A 90 -3.25 5.87 -13.07
N THR A 91 -2.70 4.77 -13.57
CA THR A 91 -3.45 3.59 -14.00
C THR A 91 -3.09 2.42 -13.09
N ILE A 92 -4.07 1.83 -12.44
CA ILE A 92 -3.89 0.55 -11.73
C ILE A 92 -4.37 -0.59 -12.63
N ASN A 93 -3.52 -1.57 -12.85
CA ASN A 93 -3.84 -2.82 -13.53
C ASN A 93 -3.81 -3.96 -12.52
N SER A 94 -4.90 -4.72 -12.46
CA SER A 94 -5.10 -5.84 -11.57
C SER A 94 -5.07 -7.13 -12.35
N TYR A 95 -4.24 -8.08 -11.93
CA TYR A 95 -4.06 -9.35 -12.59
C TYR A 95 -4.49 -10.50 -11.68
N ASP A 96 -5.05 -11.55 -12.30
CA ASP A 96 -5.26 -12.82 -11.64
C ASP A 96 -3.98 -13.67 -11.64
N ILE A 97 -4.13 -14.90 -11.17
CA ILE A 97 -3.05 -15.86 -10.98
C ILE A 97 -2.42 -16.31 -12.31
N THR A 98 -3.18 -16.23 -13.41
CA THR A 98 -2.75 -16.57 -14.77
C THR A 98 -2.14 -15.39 -15.52
N LYS A 99 -1.89 -14.26 -14.84
CA LYS A 99 -1.46 -12.97 -15.43
C LYS A 99 -2.51 -12.37 -16.38
N LYS A 100 -3.78 -12.81 -16.31
CA LYS A 100 -4.86 -12.18 -17.07
C LYS A 100 -5.25 -10.87 -16.39
N LEU A 101 -5.39 -9.80 -17.16
CA LEU A 101 -5.92 -8.54 -16.69
C LEU A 101 -7.39 -8.73 -16.29
N VAL A 102 -7.71 -8.50 -15.02
CA VAL A 102 -9.06 -8.66 -14.46
C VAL A 102 -9.67 -7.35 -13.97
N GLY A 103 -8.89 -6.27 -13.96
CA GLY A 103 -9.40 -4.94 -13.64
C GLY A 103 -8.42 -3.85 -14.03
N THR A 104 -8.97 -2.71 -14.43
CA THR A 104 -8.19 -1.49 -14.67
C THR A 104 -8.97 -0.28 -14.17
N ALA A 105 -8.27 0.71 -13.63
CA ALA A 105 -8.83 2.03 -13.34
C ALA A 105 -7.77 3.09 -13.58
N THR A 106 -8.17 4.19 -14.21
CA THR A 106 -7.27 5.31 -14.57
C THR A 106 -7.85 6.62 -14.11
N GLY A 107 -7.01 7.54 -13.63
CA GLY A 107 -7.43 8.88 -13.24
C GLY A 107 -6.55 9.47 -12.15
N LYS A 108 -7.13 10.34 -11.32
CA LYS A 108 -6.46 10.84 -10.12
C LYS A 108 -6.26 9.72 -9.09
N PHE A 109 -5.44 9.95 -8.09
CA PHE A 109 -5.13 9.00 -7.04
C PHE A 109 -6.40 8.44 -6.37
N GLU A 110 -7.32 9.32 -5.98
CA GLU A 110 -8.57 8.97 -5.29
C GLU A 110 -9.58 8.23 -6.17
N ASP A 111 -9.46 8.35 -7.49
CA ASP A 111 -10.35 7.71 -8.46
C ASP A 111 -9.78 6.34 -8.89
N SER A 112 -8.47 6.30 -9.13
CA SER A 112 -7.76 5.12 -9.62
C SER A 112 -7.36 4.16 -8.50
N LEU A 113 -6.84 4.66 -7.37
CA LEU A 113 -6.23 3.80 -6.34
C LEU A 113 -7.12 3.54 -5.13
N ILE A 114 -8.18 4.32 -4.94
CA ILE A 114 -9.12 4.14 -3.83
C ILE A 114 -10.46 3.64 -4.36
N ASP A 115 -10.89 2.49 -3.88
CA ASP A 115 -12.27 2.01 -4.10
C ASP A 115 -13.19 2.56 -3.03
N ASN A 116 -13.87 3.68 -3.34
CA ASN A 116 -14.78 4.35 -2.41
C ASN A 116 -15.96 3.46 -1.98
N ASN A 117 -16.32 2.44 -2.76
CA ASN A 117 -17.38 1.49 -2.39
C ASN A 117 -16.98 0.60 -1.20
N LYS A 118 -15.69 0.55 -0.83
CA LYS A 118 -15.20 -0.16 0.35
C LYS A 118 -15.14 0.72 1.61
N ILE A 119 -15.34 2.03 1.47
CA ILE A 119 -15.41 2.96 2.59
C ILE A 119 -16.86 3.02 3.07
N ILE A 120 -17.24 2.01 3.85
CA ILE A 120 -18.58 1.84 4.42
C ILE A 120 -18.46 1.69 5.93
N LYS A 121 -19.45 2.20 6.69
CA LYS A 121 -19.42 2.12 8.16
C LYS A 121 -19.35 0.64 8.57
N GLY A 122 -18.36 0.30 9.39
CA GLY A 122 -18.09 -1.05 9.86
C GLY A 122 -17.44 -2.00 8.84
N GLY A 123 -17.16 -1.52 7.63
CA GLY A 123 -16.51 -2.31 6.59
C GLY A 123 -14.99 -2.21 6.58
N PRO A 124 -14.31 -2.95 5.68
CA PRO A 124 -12.85 -3.02 5.59
C PRO A 124 -12.24 -1.78 4.93
N CYS A 125 -12.45 -0.60 5.50
CA CYS A 125 -12.06 0.71 4.94
C CYS A 125 -10.58 0.76 4.57
N PHE A 126 -9.70 0.14 5.36
CA PHE A 126 -8.26 0.03 5.05
C PHE A 126 -7.98 -0.64 3.70
N SER A 127 -8.82 -1.61 3.31
CA SER A 127 -8.73 -2.30 2.03
C SER A 127 -9.26 -1.49 0.85
N SER A 128 -9.74 -0.26 1.04
CA SER A 128 -10.11 0.63 -0.08
C SER A 128 -8.89 1.00 -0.95
N TYR A 129 -7.70 1.11 -0.35
CA TYR A 129 -6.46 1.40 -1.06
C TYR A 129 -6.01 0.24 -1.95
N LEU A 130 -5.40 0.58 -3.10
CA LEU A 130 -5.14 -0.32 -4.23
C LEU A 130 -6.40 -1.09 -4.67
N ARG A 131 -7.58 -0.46 -4.52
CA ARG A 131 -8.88 -1.02 -4.88
C ARG A 131 -9.17 -2.41 -4.31
N GLY A 132 -8.68 -2.71 -3.11
CA GLY A 132 -8.87 -4.03 -2.48
C GLY A 132 -7.85 -5.10 -2.86
N PHE A 133 -6.90 -4.80 -3.76
CA PHE A 133 -5.86 -5.68 -4.27
C PHE A 133 -6.37 -6.96 -4.97
N ALA A 134 -5.75 -7.29 -6.11
CA ALA A 134 -5.97 -8.54 -6.85
C ALA A 134 -4.97 -9.64 -6.43
N LYS A 135 -4.45 -10.45 -7.35
CA LYS A 135 -3.34 -11.38 -7.05
C LYS A 135 -1.98 -10.72 -7.29
N GLN A 136 -1.94 -9.85 -8.30
CA GLN A 136 -0.84 -8.96 -8.64
C GLN A 136 -1.46 -7.61 -9.03
N THR A 137 -0.78 -6.52 -8.71
CA THR A 137 -1.23 -5.18 -9.09
C THR A 137 -0.06 -4.33 -9.51
N GLU A 138 -0.23 -3.59 -10.60
CA GLU A 138 0.76 -2.65 -11.12
C GLU A 138 0.12 -1.28 -11.27
N VAL A 139 0.70 -0.27 -10.60
CA VAL A 139 0.30 1.12 -10.73
C VAL A 139 1.30 1.82 -11.64
N VAL A 140 0.84 2.31 -12.79
CA VAL A 140 1.60 3.13 -13.73
C VAL A 140 1.34 4.60 -13.44
N ASN A 141 2.41 5.36 -13.20
CA ASN A 141 2.34 6.81 -13.03
C ASN A 141 2.73 7.51 -14.33
N HIS A 142 1.76 8.12 -15.00
CA HIS A 142 1.95 8.81 -16.27
C HIS A 142 2.61 10.19 -16.11
N MET A 143 2.86 10.62 -14.87
CA MET A 143 3.52 11.89 -14.53
C MET A 143 4.82 11.66 -13.76
N ALA A 144 5.44 10.48 -13.87
CA ALA A 144 6.66 10.18 -13.16
C ALA A 144 7.85 10.98 -13.71
N ASP A 145 8.67 11.52 -12.81
CA ASP A 145 9.90 12.26 -13.13
C ASP A 145 11.10 11.33 -13.40
N ASN A 146 10.88 10.02 -13.39
CA ASN A 146 11.88 8.99 -13.61
C ASN A 146 11.25 7.78 -14.33
N ASN A 147 12.10 6.84 -14.76
CA ASN A 147 11.68 5.57 -15.38
C ASN A 147 11.84 4.37 -14.42
N TYR A 148 11.90 4.62 -13.11
CA TYR A 148 12.15 3.59 -12.13
C TYR A 148 10.88 2.78 -11.86
N LYS A 149 11.10 1.51 -11.58
CA LYS A 149 10.06 0.58 -11.15
C LYS A 149 10.34 0.10 -9.74
N SER A 150 9.33 -0.05 -8.92
CA SER A 150 9.43 -0.67 -7.59
C SER A 150 8.55 -1.91 -7.50
N LEU A 151 9.02 -2.92 -6.79
CA LEU A 151 8.23 -4.08 -6.38
C LEU A 151 8.06 -4.07 -4.86
N VAL A 152 6.82 -4.07 -4.39
CA VAL A 152 6.48 -4.24 -2.98
C VAL A 152 5.95 -5.65 -2.76
N VAL A 153 6.65 -6.40 -1.90
CA VAL A 153 6.25 -7.74 -1.46
C VAL A 153 5.78 -7.62 -0.02
N SER A 154 4.50 -7.83 0.21
CA SER A 154 3.88 -7.50 1.50
C SER A 154 2.61 -8.33 1.77
N THR A 155 1.86 -7.98 2.80
CA THR A 155 0.48 -8.42 3.02
C THR A 155 -0.46 -7.22 2.88
N SER A 156 -1.70 -7.34 3.37
CA SER A 156 -2.66 -6.23 3.40
C SER A 156 -2.11 -4.91 3.97
N ILE A 157 -1.17 -4.93 4.93
CA ILE A 157 -0.54 -3.73 5.49
C ILE A 157 0.13 -2.84 4.44
N GLY A 158 0.63 -3.42 3.35
CA GLY A 158 1.36 -2.71 2.32
C GLY A 158 0.47 -2.00 1.31
N ARG A 159 -0.86 -2.14 1.38
CA ARG A 159 -1.75 -1.56 0.35
C ARG A 159 -1.73 -0.03 0.35
N PRO A 160 -2.02 0.70 1.47
CA PRO A 160 -1.92 2.16 1.44
C PRO A 160 -0.47 2.63 1.23
N PHE A 161 0.51 1.92 1.80
CA PHE A 161 1.93 2.20 1.57
C PHE A 161 2.27 2.20 0.08
N SER A 162 1.85 1.18 -0.66
CA SER A 162 2.13 1.04 -2.10
C SER A 162 1.35 2.04 -2.94
N ALA A 163 0.12 2.38 -2.53
CA ALA A 163 -0.62 3.47 -3.13
C ALA A 163 0.17 4.79 -2.99
N PHE A 164 0.60 5.15 -1.78
CA PHE A 164 1.41 6.36 -1.55
C PHE A 164 2.82 6.30 -2.13
N LEU A 165 3.37 5.11 -2.37
CA LEU A 165 4.66 4.92 -3.05
C LEU A 165 4.54 5.18 -4.55
N SER A 166 3.37 4.94 -5.15
CA SER A 166 3.17 5.03 -6.59
C SER A 166 3.55 6.36 -7.27
N PRO A 167 3.39 7.55 -6.65
CA PRO A 167 3.85 8.79 -7.25
C PRO A 167 5.37 8.92 -7.38
N TYR A 168 6.16 8.15 -6.61
CA TYR A 168 7.62 8.22 -6.60
C TYR A 168 8.28 7.47 -7.78
N PHE A 169 7.55 6.56 -8.43
CA PHE A 169 8.07 5.66 -9.46
C PHE A 169 7.20 5.70 -10.72
N GLN A 170 7.77 5.33 -11.88
CA GLN A 170 6.99 5.13 -13.10
C GLN A 170 6.04 3.93 -12.97
N THR A 171 6.49 2.86 -12.30
CA THR A 171 5.65 1.70 -12.02
C THR A 171 5.86 1.23 -10.59
N THR A 172 4.78 1.03 -9.85
CA THR A 172 4.78 0.37 -8.55
C THR A 172 3.98 -0.91 -8.63
N ALA A 173 4.68 -2.04 -8.57
CA ALA A 173 4.07 -3.35 -8.46
C ALA A 173 3.88 -3.75 -6.99
N PHE A 174 2.81 -4.48 -6.71
CA PHE A 174 2.51 -5.03 -5.41
C PHE A 174 2.07 -6.49 -5.55
N ILE A 175 2.67 -7.37 -4.73
CA ILE A 175 2.32 -8.79 -4.62
C ILE A 175 2.21 -9.19 -3.15
N ASP A 176 1.34 -10.15 -2.88
CA ASP A 176 1.15 -10.77 -1.57
C ASP A 176 1.40 -12.27 -1.70
N LEU A 177 2.34 -12.79 -0.90
CA LEU A 177 2.76 -14.20 -0.96
C LEU A 177 1.91 -15.10 -0.06
N GLN A 178 0.88 -14.59 0.63
CA GLN A 178 -0.03 -15.45 1.38
C GLN A 178 -0.72 -16.50 0.47
N PRO A 179 -1.06 -17.69 0.99
CA PRO A 179 -1.71 -18.73 0.20
C PRO A 179 -2.94 -18.23 -0.56
N GLY A 180 -3.04 -18.63 -1.83
CA GLY A 180 -4.12 -18.19 -2.72
C GLY A 180 -4.03 -16.73 -3.17
N LYS A 181 -2.88 -16.05 -3.04
CA LYS A 181 -2.63 -14.71 -3.59
C LYS A 181 -1.69 -14.80 -4.81
N PHE A 182 -0.48 -14.25 -4.73
CA PHE A 182 0.54 -14.41 -5.76
C PHE A 182 1.24 -15.76 -5.57
N ASP A 183 1.21 -16.63 -6.56
CA ASP A 183 1.75 -17.99 -6.50
C ASP A 183 2.86 -18.27 -7.52
N ARG A 184 3.22 -17.27 -8.32
CA ARG A 184 4.32 -17.35 -9.29
C ARG A 184 5.67 -17.18 -8.57
N SER A 185 6.76 -17.59 -9.24
CA SER A 185 8.12 -17.28 -8.78
C SER A 185 8.35 -15.76 -8.74
N VAL A 186 8.79 -15.27 -7.59
CA VAL A 186 9.18 -13.87 -7.38
C VAL A 186 10.41 -13.54 -8.22
N TYR A 187 11.32 -14.49 -8.43
CA TYR A 187 12.50 -14.32 -9.29
C TYR A 187 12.10 -14.05 -10.75
N THR A 188 11.23 -14.89 -11.31
CA THR A 188 10.69 -14.67 -12.67
C THR A 188 9.99 -13.32 -12.77
N TYR A 189 9.24 -12.90 -11.75
CA TYR A 189 8.57 -11.61 -11.80
C TYR A 189 9.54 -10.43 -11.68
N ILE A 190 10.62 -10.55 -10.91
CA ILE A 190 11.71 -9.57 -10.88
C ILE A 190 12.37 -9.45 -12.27
N ASP A 191 12.62 -10.55 -12.95
CA ASP A 191 13.22 -10.56 -14.30
C ASP A 191 12.29 -9.91 -15.35
N GLU A 192 10.98 -10.14 -15.24
CA GLU A 192 9.96 -9.50 -16.08
C GLU A 192 9.83 -7.99 -15.81
N LEU A 193 9.68 -7.62 -14.53
CA LEU A 193 9.40 -6.25 -14.11
C LEU A 193 10.64 -5.36 -14.19
N LYS A 194 11.82 -5.92 -13.89
CA LYS A 194 13.11 -5.23 -13.72
C LYS A 194 13.03 -4.06 -12.72
N PRO A 195 12.60 -4.31 -11.47
CA PRO A 195 12.48 -3.24 -10.48
C PRO A 195 13.85 -2.67 -10.11
N LYS A 196 13.93 -1.35 -10.00
CA LYS A 196 15.07 -0.63 -9.43
C LYS A 196 15.11 -0.79 -7.91
N VAL A 197 13.94 -0.97 -7.28
CA VAL A 197 13.78 -1.11 -5.83
C VAL A 197 12.85 -2.27 -5.53
N LEU A 198 13.30 -3.20 -4.67
CA LEU A 198 12.49 -4.26 -4.08
C LEU A 198 12.29 -3.95 -2.59
N ILE A 199 11.04 -3.95 -2.12
CA ILE A 199 10.68 -3.65 -0.75
C ILE A 199 9.91 -4.83 -0.16
N PHE A 200 10.50 -5.50 0.82
CA PHE A 200 9.77 -6.43 1.69
C PHE A 200 9.17 -5.64 2.85
N LEU A 201 7.85 -5.57 2.90
CA LEU A 201 7.13 -4.84 3.94
C LEU A 201 6.25 -5.82 4.73
N TYR A 202 6.75 -6.30 5.86
CA TYR A 202 6.06 -7.28 6.68
C TYR A 202 6.03 -6.86 8.14
N THR A 203 4.97 -7.26 8.84
CA THR A 203 4.90 -7.14 10.30
C THR A 203 5.73 -8.24 10.96
N ALA A 204 6.11 -8.03 12.23
CA ALA A 204 6.82 -9.05 13.02
C ALA A 204 6.06 -10.40 13.06
N HIS A 205 4.73 -10.37 13.09
CA HIS A 205 3.88 -11.57 13.07
C HIS A 205 4.05 -12.42 11.79
N THR A 206 4.48 -11.82 10.69
CA THR A 206 4.64 -12.53 9.40
C THR A 206 5.88 -13.43 9.36
N PHE A 207 6.87 -13.21 10.23
CA PHE A 207 8.12 -14.01 10.23
C PHE A 207 7.90 -15.49 10.54
N GLY A 208 6.85 -15.86 11.29
CA GLY A 208 6.53 -17.25 11.58
C GLY A 208 5.82 -18.02 10.45
N LYS A 209 5.45 -17.35 9.35
CA LYS A 209 4.67 -17.96 8.27
C LYS A 209 5.56 -18.38 7.10
N VAL A 210 5.98 -19.65 7.08
CA VAL A 210 6.90 -20.19 6.05
C VAL A 210 6.48 -19.83 4.62
N SER A 211 5.18 -19.93 4.31
CA SER A 211 4.68 -19.69 2.95
C SER A 211 5.05 -18.30 2.40
N VAL A 212 5.03 -17.23 3.21
CA VAL A 212 5.36 -15.88 2.70
C VAL A 212 6.85 -15.68 2.40
N TRP A 213 7.69 -16.65 2.74
CA TRP A 213 9.14 -16.65 2.47
C TRP A 213 9.53 -17.60 1.33
N GLU A 214 8.55 -18.26 0.70
CA GLU A 214 8.74 -19.08 -0.49
C GLU A 214 8.74 -18.21 -1.75
N PHE A 215 9.93 -17.79 -2.17
CA PHE A 215 10.12 -16.90 -3.32
C PHE A 215 10.22 -17.63 -4.67
N ASP A 216 10.60 -18.91 -4.65
CA ASP A 216 10.67 -19.74 -5.85
C ASP A 216 9.53 -20.75 -5.88
N ARG A 217 8.36 -20.28 -6.29
CA ARG A 217 7.17 -21.12 -6.48
C ARG A 217 7.12 -21.60 -7.93
N LYS A 218 6.93 -22.90 -8.10
CA LYS A 218 6.84 -23.58 -9.39
C LYS A 218 5.42 -23.58 -9.93
#